data_AF-A0A537PXA5-F1
#
_entry.id   AF-A0A537PXA5-F1
#
_cell.length_a   1.000
_cell.length_b   1.000
_cell.length_c   1.000
_cell.angle_alpha   90.00
_cell.angle_beta   90.00
_cell.angle_gamma   90.00
#
_symmetry.space_group_name_H-M   'P 1'
#
loop_
_entity.id
_entity.type
_entity.pdbx_description
1 polymer ?
#
loop_
_entity_poly.entity_id
_entity_poly.type
_entity_poly.pdbx_seq_one_letter_code
_entity_poly.pdbx_strand_id
1 'polypeptide(L)' 'MKSLSGRDFARIVERRGWTLLRVSGSHHIYGKSGSVVRLSVPIHGNKPLKVGLLRHLVKLAEISDDEL' A
#
# COMPACT_ATOMS: atom_id res chain seq x y z
N MET A 1 2.98 -3.18 14.96
CA MET A 1 2.88 -3.17 13.49
C MET A 1 3.53 -4.43 12.91
N LYS A 2 2.74 -5.21 12.16
CA LYS A 2 3.15 -6.45 11.50
C LYS A 2 4.12 -6.17 10.34
N SER A 3 5.07 -7.07 10.11
CA SER A 3 5.97 -7.01 8.95
C SER A 3 5.20 -7.46 7.70
N LEU A 4 5.08 -6.58 6.70
CA LEU A 4 4.33 -6.85 5.46
C LEU A 4 5.20 -6.57 4.24
N SER A 5 5.10 -7.43 3.22
CA SER A 5 5.65 -7.13 1.90
C SER A 5 4.78 -6.09 1.18
N GLY A 6 5.35 -5.43 0.16
CA GLY A 6 4.56 -4.53 -0.69
C GLY A 6 3.40 -5.24 -1.39
N ARG A 7 3.56 -6.54 -1.71
CA ARG A 7 2.49 -7.37 -2.28
C ARG A 7 1.36 -7.61 -1.29
N ASP A 8 1.66 -7.88 -0.03
CA ASP A 8 0.63 -8.09 0.99
C ASP A 8 -0.13 -6.80 1.29
N PHE A 9 0.60 -5.69 1.39
CA PHE A 9 0.00 -4.38 1.58
C PHE A 9 -0.89 -3.95 0.40
N ALA A 10 -0.45 -4.21 -0.85
CA ALA A 10 -1.26 -3.99 -2.04
C ALA A 10 -2.62 -4.71 -1.98
N ARG A 11 -2.62 -6.01 -1.64
CA ARG A 11 -3.87 -6.78 -1.48
C ARG A 11 -4.79 -6.21 -0.39
N ILE A 12 -4.20 -5.71 0.69
CA ILE A 12 -4.95 -5.10 1.79
C ILE A 12 -5.67 -3.83 1.32
N VAL A 13 -4.97 -2.94 0.60
CA VAL A 13 -5.58 -1.69 0.11
C VAL A 13 -6.59 -1.93 -1.00
N GLU A 14 -6.37 -2.93 -1.87
CA GLU A 14 -7.32 -3.32 -2.91
C GLU A 14 -8.68 -3.73 -2.33
N ARG A 15 -8.68 -4.54 -1.26
CA ARG A 15 -9.92 -4.90 -0.54
C ARG A 15 -10.65 -3.71 0.08
N ARG A 16 -9.97 -2.57 0.25
CA ARG A 16 -10.52 -1.31 0.79
C ARG A 16 -10.88 -0.30 -0.30
N GLY A 17 -11.02 -0.76 -1.55
CA GLY A 17 -11.48 0.05 -2.68
C GLY A 17 -10.38 0.88 -3.35
N TRP A 18 -9.11 0.65 -3.01
CA TRP A 18 -8.01 1.19 -3.80
C TRP A 18 -7.88 0.39 -5.11
N THR A 19 -7.77 1.09 -6.23
CA THR A 19 -7.67 0.49 -7.56
C THR A 19 -6.29 0.78 -8.13
N LEU A 20 -5.65 -0.23 -8.71
CA LEU A 20 -4.37 -0.07 -9.41
C LEU A 20 -4.57 0.81 -10.65
N LEU A 21 -3.88 1.94 -10.71
CA LEU A 21 -3.96 2.88 -11.84
C LEU A 21 -2.83 2.69 -12.82
N ARG A 22 -1.60 2.47 -12.31
CA ARG A 22 -0.39 2.38 -13.12
C ARG A 22 0.68 1.58 -12.39
N VAL A 23 1.54 0.91 -13.16
CA VAL A 23 2.79 0.33 -12.68
C VAL A 23 3.96 1.03 -13.37
N SER A 24 5.00 1.39 -12.61
CA SER A 24 6.26 1.94 -13.12
C SER A 24 7.44 1.28 -12.40
N GLY A 25 8.10 0.34 -13.08
CA GLY A 25 9.09 -0.54 -12.45
C GLY A 25 8.44 -1.35 -11.32
N SER A 26 9.00 -1.29 -10.12
CA SER A 26 8.44 -1.94 -8.94
C SER A 26 7.29 -1.18 -8.28
N HIS A 27 7.06 0.08 -8.64
CA HIS A 27 6.06 0.91 -7.98
C HIS A 27 4.68 0.67 -8.59
N HIS A 28 3.76 0.21 -7.74
CA HIS A 28 2.35 0.05 -8.05
C HIS A 28 1.60 1.25 -7.48
N ILE A 29 0.98 2.04 -8.34
CA ILE A 29 0.33 3.29 -7.99
C ILE A 29 -1.18 3.05 -7.94
N TYR A 30 -1.76 3.21 -6.75
CA TYR A 30 -3.18 3.05 -6.50
C TYR A 30 -3.87 4.41 -6.31
N GLY A 31 -5.15 4.47 -6.67
CA GLY A 31 -6.06 5.56 -6.30
C GLY A 31 -7.39 5.02 -5.80
N LYS A 32 -8.17 5.87 -5.14
CA LYS A 32 -9.49 5.54 -4.59
C LYS A 32 -10.48 6.62 -5.00
N SER A 33 -11.68 6.23 -5.43
CA SER A 33 -12.73 7.19 -5.80
C SER A 33 -13.01 8.14 -4.65
N GLY A 34 -13.16 9.44 -4.95
CA GLY A 34 -13.33 10.49 -3.93
C GLY A 34 -12.05 10.85 -3.16
N SER A 35 -10.91 10.21 -3.43
CA SER A 35 -9.61 10.55 -2.83
C SER A 35 -8.63 11.12 -3.84
N VAL A 36 -8.01 12.25 -3.48
CA VAL A 36 -6.92 12.87 -4.25
C VAL A 36 -5.58 12.17 -4.04
N VAL A 37 -5.48 11.32 -3.01
CA VAL A 37 -4.24 10.62 -2.66
C VAL A 37 -3.88 9.61 -3.75
N ARG A 38 -2.57 9.48 -4.02
CA ARG A 38 -1.99 8.42 -4.84
C ARG A 38 -1.04 7.61 -4.00
N LEU A 39 -1.36 6.33 -3.84
CA LEU A 39 -0.60 5.43 -2.98
C LEU A 39 0.40 4.66 -3.83
N SER A 40 1.68 5.03 -3.75
CA SER A 40 2.77 4.38 -4.47
C SER A 40 3.40 3.29 -3.60
N VAL A 41 3.08 2.03 -3.88
CA VAL A 41 3.55 0.86 -3.13
C VAL A 41 4.69 0.19 -3.90
N PRO A 42 5.92 0.13 -3.36
CA PRO A 42 7.00 -0.61 -3.99
C PRO A 42 6.82 -2.12 -3.74
N ILE A 43 6.82 -2.91 -4.82
CA ILE A 43 6.69 -4.37 -4.76
C ILE A 43 7.98 -5.02 -5.28
N HIS A 44 8.76 -5.58 -4.36
CA HIS A 44 10.02 -6.29 -4.65
C HIS A 44 9.92 -7.77 -4.26
N GLY A 45 8.91 -8.47 -4.79
CA GLY A 45 8.57 -9.85 -4.43
C GLY A 45 7.93 -9.93 -3.04
N ASN A 46 8.38 -10.90 -2.23
CA ASN A 46 7.90 -11.11 -0.86
C ASN A 46 8.78 -10.41 0.20
N LYS A 47 9.70 -9.52 -0.21
CA LYS A 47 10.55 -8.79 0.73
C LYS A 47 9.70 -7.81 1.55
N PRO A 48 9.85 -7.79 2.89
CA PRO A 48 9.15 -6.84 3.74
C PRO A 48 9.47 -5.38 3.41
N LEU A 49 8.46 -4.52 3.55
CA LEU A 49 8.65 -3.07 3.56
C LEU A 49 9.39 -2.67 4.85
N LYS A 50 10.26 -1.67 4.76
CA LYS A 50 10.82 -1.04 5.96
C LYS A 50 9.69 -0.46 6.81
N VAL A 51 9.79 -0.61 8.13
CA VAL A 51 8.73 -0.20 9.08
C VAL A 51 8.29 1.26 8.91
N GLY A 52 9.23 2.19 8.66
CA GLY A 52 8.89 3.60 8.43
C GLY A 52 8.08 3.84 7.15
N LEU A 53 8.40 3.10 6.08
CA LEU A 53 7.64 3.16 4.83
C LEU A 53 6.26 2.55 5.00
N LEU A 54 6.15 1.39 5.67
CA LEU A 54 4.86 0.78 5.96
C LEU A 54 3.97 1.73 6.78
N ARG A 55 4.50 2.33 7.85
CA ARG A 55 3.79 3.35 8.66
C ARG A 55 3.26 4.51 7.82
N HIS A 56 4.10 5.02 6.93
CA HIS A 56 3.72 6.13 6.06
C HIS A 56 2.58 5.72 5.11
N LEU A 57 2.68 4.56 4.47
CA LEU A 57 1.65 4.05 3.56
C LEU A 57 0.34 3.74 4.28
N VAL A 58 0.38 3.18 5.48
CA VAL A 58 -0.78 2.90 6.33
C VAL A 58 -1.53 4.19 6.67
N LYS A 59 -0.79 5.23 7.06
CA LYS A 59 -1.36 6.55 7.32
C LYS A 59 -2.03 7.15 6.08
N LEU A 60 -1.38 7.05 4.91
CA LEU A 60 -1.96 7.54 3.64
C LEU A 60 -3.18 6.73 3.20
N ALA A 61 -3.23 5.44 3.54
CA ALA A 61 -4.33 4.56 3.22
C ALA A 61 -5.49 4.64 4.24
N GLU A 62 -5.33 5.42 5.31
CA GLU A 62 -6.28 5.55 6.42
C GLU A 62 -6.65 4.20 7.05
N ILE A 63 -5.64 3.35 7.26
CA ILE A 63 -5.77 2.01 7.86
C ILE A 63 -5.25 2.07 9.30
N SER A 64 -5.92 1.41 10.25
CA SER A 64 -5.42 1.28 11.62
C SER A 64 -4.37 0.15 11.76
N ASP A 65 -3.53 0.20 12.79
CA ASP A 65 -2.47 -0.80 13.01
C ASP A 65 -3.03 -2.21 13.31
N ASP A 66 -4.21 -2.27 13.92
CA ASP A 66 -5.02 -3.45 14.23
C ASP A 66 -5.62 -4.13 12.99
N GLU A 67 -5.64 -3.42 11.87
CA GLU A 67 -6.25 -3.82 10.60
C GLU A 67 -5.24 -4.36 9.55
N LEU A 68 -3.99 -4.62 9.98
CA LEU A 68 -2.84 -5.08 9.18
C LEU A 68 -2.55 -6.60 9.24
#